data_AF-A0A179UXJ8-F1
#
_entry.id   AF-A0A179UXJ8-F1
#
_cell.length_a   1.000
_cell.length_b   1.000
_cell.length_c   1.000
_cell.angle_alpha   90.00
_cell.angle_beta   90.00
_cell.angle_gamma   90.00
#
_symmetry.space_group_name_H-M   'P 1'
#
loop_
_entity.id
_entity.type
_entity.pdbx_description
1 polymer ?
#
loop_
_entity_poly.entity_id
_entity_poly.type
_entity_poly.pdbx_seq_one_letter_code
_entity_poly.pdbx_strand_id
1 'polypeptide(L)'
;MPVTGLYFIPASQNSPTATGTVIERLRSAYNPTLCGRWALEHKLLRDTPSCLPPSDYAPLPPLQPRFMQFLSLSHRQPYGFIYISDRPNPDPWDSRSLGATHVGRVQPQPQPQQPKQQQQQQQQQQQQQQQQQQQQQQQQQQQENPPLHTPDPPSAAGKTMMILDYPSYISFHAITLRACEPLWCPRHTITVPNGNHFEIGDFRIRIGDVRQTAPQTRMRGTIVEIEYRGPAGAGDVAASAAAAAAAAAGADTHPMTDGGETWPPSITDGNIGLGGGPGDEDGILYPQLETLSPSPSSSSALVEDIPTDEDWEVGEVLIRELWSRFAVEGAREVIRVPHLGKEAREARRLGKLGDRAVNARIAGADLARQYMEVFRFNR
;
A
#
# COMPACT_ATOMS: atom_id res chain seq x y z
N MET A 1 -10.21 -15.16 10.29
CA MET A 1 -9.69 -13.81 9.91
C MET A 1 -10.79 -13.03 9.18
N PRO A 2 -10.79 -11.69 9.20
CA PRO A 2 -11.83 -10.95 8.51
C PRO A 2 -11.61 -10.90 6.99
N VAL A 3 -12.69 -10.87 6.24
CA VAL A 3 -12.72 -10.56 4.80
C VAL A 3 -12.80 -9.06 4.64
N THR A 4 -11.97 -8.46 3.78
CA THR A 4 -11.92 -7.01 3.60
C THR A 4 -12.22 -6.60 2.17
N GLY A 5 -12.96 -5.51 2.01
CA GLY A 5 -13.20 -4.84 0.74
C GLY A 5 -12.86 -3.36 0.83
N LEU A 6 -12.14 -2.85 -0.18
CA LEU A 6 -11.84 -1.44 -0.32
C LEU A 6 -12.63 -0.82 -1.47
N TYR A 7 -13.18 0.36 -1.23
CA TYR A 7 -13.83 1.20 -2.23
C TYR A 7 -13.16 2.57 -2.25
N PHE A 8 -12.86 3.08 -3.44
CA PHE A 8 -12.27 4.40 -3.63
C PHE A 8 -13.15 5.25 -4.54
N ILE A 9 -13.61 6.38 -4.02
CA ILE A 9 -14.41 7.36 -4.76
C ILE A 9 -13.48 8.52 -5.14
N PRO A 10 -13.12 8.68 -6.42
CA PRO A 10 -12.22 9.75 -6.84
C PRO A 10 -12.84 11.13 -6.62
N ALA A 11 -11.99 12.10 -6.25
CA ALA A 11 -12.37 13.50 -6.19
C ALA A 11 -12.82 14.00 -7.57
N SER A 12 -13.95 14.69 -7.63
CA SER A 12 -14.44 15.37 -8.83
C SER A 12 -14.25 16.88 -8.70
N GLN A 13 -14.37 17.62 -9.82
CA GLN A 13 -14.28 19.08 -9.79
C GLN A 13 -15.42 19.71 -8.95
N ASN A 14 -16.60 19.08 -8.95
CA ASN A 14 -17.80 19.60 -8.29
C ASN A 14 -17.92 19.15 -6.82
N SER A 15 -17.31 18.01 -6.47
CA SER A 15 -17.29 17.48 -5.13
C SER A 15 -15.90 16.90 -4.86
N PRO A 16 -15.08 17.57 -4.06
CA PRO A 16 -13.71 17.14 -3.88
C PRO A 16 -13.65 15.90 -2.97
N THR A 17 -14.63 15.71 -2.08
CA THR A 17 -14.75 14.52 -1.21
C THR A 17 -16.21 14.02 -1.17
N ALA A 18 -16.38 12.70 -1.15
CA ALA A 18 -17.67 12.04 -0.96
C ALA A 18 -17.92 11.61 0.49
N THR A 19 -16.99 11.90 1.42
CA THR A 19 -17.01 11.39 2.80
C THR A 19 -18.31 11.74 3.53
N GLY A 20 -18.78 12.98 3.42
CA GLY A 20 -20.03 13.41 4.06
C GLY A 20 -21.24 12.63 3.54
N THR A 21 -21.37 12.53 2.22
CA THR A 21 -22.46 11.79 1.56
C THR A 21 -22.46 10.31 1.93
N VAL A 22 -21.29 9.65 1.93
CA VAL A 22 -21.18 8.23 2.31
C VAL A 22 -21.60 8.04 3.77
N ILE A 23 -21.15 8.89 4.69
CA ILE A 23 -21.49 8.80 6.11
C ILE A 23 -23.00 9.04 6.34
N GLU A 24 -23.59 10.01 5.65
CA GLU A 24 -25.02 10.30 5.74
C GLU A 24 -25.87 9.11 5.25
N ARG A 25 -25.53 8.54 4.09
CA ARG A 25 -26.20 7.35 3.54
C ARG A 25 -26.03 6.14 4.45
N LEU A 26 -24.84 5.92 4.99
CA LEU A 26 -24.57 4.84 5.94
C LEU A 26 -25.45 4.98 7.20
N ARG A 27 -25.55 6.21 7.73
CA ARG A 27 -26.40 6.51 8.89
C ARG A 27 -27.87 6.27 8.62
N SER A 28 -28.35 6.74 7.47
CA SER A 28 -29.73 6.54 7.05
C SER A 28 -30.09 5.06 6.86
N ALA A 29 -29.16 4.24 6.39
CA ALA A 29 -29.42 2.84 6.06
C ALA A 29 -29.33 1.89 7.27
N TYR A 30 -28.42 2.15 8.22
CA TYR A 30 -28.04 1.15 9.24
C TYR A 30 -27.92 1.67 10.67
N ASN A 31 -28.01 2.98 10.92
CA ASN A 31 -27.77 3.59 12.23
C ASN A 31 -26.47 3.08 12.91
N PRO A 32 -25.29 3.28 12.28
CA PRO A 32 -24.02 2.74 12.73
C PRO A 32 -23.53 3.40 14.02
N THR A 33 -22.80 2.65 14.83
CA THR A 33 -22.10 3.18 16.01
C THR A 33 -20.75 3.76 15.60
N LEU A 34 -20.45 5.01 15.98
CA LEU A 34 -19.12 5.61 15.77
C LEU A 34 -18.17 5.11 16.86
N CYS A 35 -17.16 4.34 16.48
CA CYS A 35 -16.23 3.70 17.43
C CYS A 35 -14.90 4.44 17.57
N GLY A 36 -14.55 5.33 16.65
CA GLY A 36 -13.35 6.16 16.79
C GLY A 36 -12.81 6.76 15.51
N ARG A 37 -11.52 7.06 15.55
CA ARG A 37 -10.74 7.61 14.43
C ARG A 37 -9.72 6.61 13.93
N TRP A 38 -9.33 6.74 12.67
CA TRP A 38 -8.23 5.97 12.10
C TRP A 38 -7.41 6.84 11.16
N ALA A 39 -6.17 6.42 10.94
CA ALA A 39 -5.27 7.06 10.02
C ALA A 39 -4.51 6.05 9.15
N LEU A 40 -4.08 6.51 7.98
CA LEU A 40 -3.26 5.76 7.05
C LEU A 40 -2.22 6.68 6.40
N GLU A 41 -1.03 6.12 6.18
CA GLU A 41 0.02 6.72 5.37
C GLU A 41 0.50 5.71 4.33
N HIS A 42 0.54 6.11 3.07
CA HIS A 42 1.13 5.38 1.96
C HIS A 42 2.18 6.24 1.27
N LYS A 43 3.34 5.66 0.96
CA LYS A 43 4.42 6.32 0.21
C LYS A 43 4.83 5.44 -0.96
N LEU A 44 4.93 6.04 -2.14
CA LEU A 44 5.41 5.39 -3.35
C LEU A 44 6.77 5.96 -3.74
N LEU A 45 7.74 5.07 -3.93
CA LEU A 45 9.02 5.35 -4.53
C LEU A 45 9.12 4.62 -5.87
N ARG A 46 9.81 5.23 -6.82
CA ARG A 46 10.17 4.65 -8.12
C ARG A 46 11.68 4.53 -8.20
N ASP A 47 12.18 3.49 -8.85
CA ASP A 47 13.61 3.36 -9.08
C ASP A 47 14.16 4.47 -9.97
N THR A 48 15.32 5.03 -9.61
CA THR A 48 15.96 6.12 -10.36
C THR A 48 16.39 5.71 -11.77
N PRO A 49 16.93 4.50 -12.03
CA PRO A 49 17.34 4.11 -13.38
C PRO A 49 16.19 4.14 -14.39
N SER A 50 14.96 3.79 -13.99
CA SER A 50 13.80 3.87 -14.88
C SER A 50 13.31 5.29 -15.17
N CYS A 51 13.86 6.30 -14.49
CA CYS A 51 13.56 7.70 -14.74
C CYS A 51 14.52 8.33 -15.76
N LEU A 52 15.59 7.64 -16.14
CA LEU A 52 16.57 8.16 -17.10
C LEU A 52 16.00 8.07 -18.53
N PRO A 53 16.21 9.11 -19.37
CA PRO A 53 15.87 9.02 -20.77
C PRO A 53 16.72 7.93 -21.44
N PRO A 54 16.25 7.33 -22.55
CA PRO A 54 17.08 6.46 -23.37
C PRO A 54 18.41 7.15 -23.70
N SER A 55 19.53 6.49 -23.42
CA SER A 55 20.86 7.04 -23.72
C SER A 55 21.16 6.86 -25.20
N ASP A 56 21.54 7.95 -25.88
CA ASP A 56 21.99 7.89 -27.28
C ASP A 56 23.32 7.12 -27.43
N TYR A 57 24.12 7.04 -26.36
CA TYR A 57 25.44 6.40 -26.36
C TYR A 57 25.39 4.88 -26.12
N ALA A 58 24.33 4.41 -25.47
CA ALA A 58 24.13 3.00 -25.18
C ALA A 58 22.63 2.71 -25.29
N PRO A 59 22.14 2.16 -26.42
CA PRO A 59 20.74 1.81 -26.61
C PRO A 59 20.38 0.64 -25.69
N LEU A 60 20.16 0.95 -24.42
CA LEU A 60 19.58 0.02 -23.48
C LEU A 60 18.11 -0.14 -23.83
N PRO A 61 17.56 -1.37 -23.73
CA PRO A 61 16.12 -1.56 -23.84
C PRO A 61 15.42 -0.66 -22.80
N PRO A 62 14.21 -0.17 -23.10
CA PRO A 62 13.46 0.68 -22.17
C PRO A 62 13.30 -0.06 -20.85
N LEU A 63 13.91 0.50 -19.79
CA LEU A 63 13.88 -0.09 -18.46
C LEU A 63 12.45 0.00 -17.91
N GLN A 64 11.87 -1.15 -17.55
CA GLN A 64 10.58 -1.15 -16.89
C GLN A 64 10.69 -0.53 -15.50
N PRO A 65 9.76 0.38 -15.12
CA PRO A 65 9.81 1.03 -13.83
C PRO A 65 9.55 0.05 -12.70
N ARG A 66 10.40 0.12 -11.67
CA ARG A 66 10.24 -0.58 -10.41
C ARG A 66 9.72 0.35 -9.34
N PHE A 67 8.92 -0.21 -8.45
CA PHE A 67 8.23 0.55 -7.42
C PHE A 67 8.46 -0.09 -6.05
N MET A 68 8.71 0.75 -5.06
CA MET A 68 8.70 0.39 -3.66
C MET A 68 7.57 1.16 -2.98
N GLN A 69 6.73 0.46 -2.23
CA GLN A 69 5.58 1.03 -1.54
C GLN A 69 5.72 0.79 -0.05
N PHE A 70 5.51 1.84 0.73
CA PHE A 70 5.42 1.79 2.17
C PHE A 70 3.98 2.08 2.57
N LEU A 71 3.44 1.29 3.50
CA LEU A 71 2.09 1.47 4.02
C LEU A 71 2.08 1.31 5.54
N SER A 72 1.49 2.27 6.21
CA SER A 72 1.20 2.23 7.65
C SER A 72 -0.29 2.45 7.88
N LEU A 73 -0.87 1.61 8.75
CA LEU A 73 -2.28 1.60 9.11
C LEU A 73 -2.39 1.75 10.62
N SER A 74 -3.07 2.79 11.12
CA SER A 74 -3.15 3.03 12.57
C SER A 74 -3.84 1.88 13.32
N HIS A 75 -4.80 1.21 12.68
CA HIS A 75 -5.57 0.12 13.26
C HIS A 75 -4.88 -1.26 13.11
N ARG A 76 -3.69 -1.31 12.50
CA ARG A 76 -2.84 -2.53 12.40
C ARG A 76 -1.48 -2.33 13.07
N GLN A 77 -1.37 -1.39 14.00
CA GLN A 77 -0.19 -1.32 14.87
C GLN A 77 -0.06 -2.64 15.64
N PRO A 78 1.16 -3.19 15.78
CA PRO A 78 2.45 -2.51 15.65
C PRO A 78 3.17 -2.72 14.31
N TYR A 79 2.49 -3.00 13.19
CA TYR A 79 3.16 -3.39 11.94
C TYR A 79 3.16 -2.31 10.85
N GLY A 80 4.18 -2.35 10.00
CA GLY A 80 4.26 -1.63 8.73
C GLY A 80 4.48 -2.59 7.56
N PHE A 81 3.98 -2.22 6.39
CA PHE A 81 4.00 -3.06 5.20
C PHE A 81 4.85 -2.43 4.11
N ILE A 82 5.71 -3.25 3.50
CA ILE A 82 6.59 -2.81 2.41
C ILE A 82 6.43 -3.76 1.24
N TYR A 83 6.14 -3.21 0.08
CA TYR A 83 6.02 -3.96 -1.16
C TYR A 83 7.07 -3.50 -2.15
N ILE A 84 7.78 -4.44 -2.77
CA ILE A 84 8.75 -4.15 -3.81
C ILE A 84 8.28 -4.88 -5.08
N SER A 85 8.15 -4.15 -6.18
CA SER A 85 7.83 -4.77 -7.46
C SER A 85 9.01 -5.60 -7.97
N ASP A 86 8.66 -6.66 -8.70
CA ASP A 86 9.62 -7.57 -9.30
C ASP A 86 10.54 -6.85 -10.28
N ARG A 87 11.69 -7.46 -10.54
CA ARG A 87 12.52 -7.07 -11.67
C ARG A 87 11.87 -7.60 -12.95
N PRO A 88 11.92 -6.83 -14.07
CA PRO A 88 11.53 -7.39 -15.36
C PRO A 88 12.34 -8.67 -15.63
N ASN A 89 11.69 -9.67 -16.23
CA ASN A 89 12.33 -10.89 -16.70
C ASN A 89 12.30 -10.90 -18.25
N PRO A 90 13.44 -10.96 -18.95
CA PRO A 90 14.81 -11.03 -18.42
C PRO A 90 15.27 -9.72 -17.75
N ASP A 91 16.10 -9.82 -16.71
CA ASP A 91 16.73 -8.65 -16.11
C ASP A 91 17.65 -8.03 -17.17
N PRO A 92 17.44 -6.78 -17.60
CA PRO A 92 18.28 -6.14 -18.62
C PRO A 92 19.75 -6.03 -18.19
N TRP A 93 20.04 -6.19 -16.89
CA TRP A 93 21.39 -6.19 -16.33
C TRP A 93 21.98 -7.59 -16.14
N ASP A 94 21.23 -8.66 -16.45
CA ASP A 94 21.78 -10.02 -16.41
C ASP A 94 22.69 -10.24 -17.63
N SER A 95 24.00 -10.10 -17.41
CA SER A 95 25.04 -10.32 -18.44
C SER A 95 24.99 -11.72 -19.07
N ARG A 96 24.24 -12.67 -18.49
CA ARG A 96 24.05 -14.03 -19.00
C ARG A 96 23.18 -14.10 -20.25
N SER A 97 22.40 -13.06 -20.55
CA SER A 97 21.51 -13.04 -21.73
C SER A 97 22.16 -12.50 -23.02
N LEU A 98 23.38 -11.95 -22.95
CA LEU A 98 24.07 -11.36 -24.12
C LEU A 98 24.77 -12.39 -25.04
N GLY A 99 24.61 -13.69 -24.79
CA GLY A 99 25.24 -14.76 -25.59
C GLY A 99 24.52 -15.17 -26.87
N ALA A 100 23.32 -14.65 -27.16
CA ALA A 100 22.50 -15.11 -28.28
C ALA A 100 22.40 -14.07 -29.41
N THR A 101 23.25 -14.26 -30.43
CA THR A 101 23.07 -13.80 -31.83
C THR A 101 22.85 -12.30 -32.08
N HIS A 102 23.95 -11.56 -32.27
CA HIS A 102 23.95 -10.37 -33.12
C HIS A 102 24.92 -10.56 -34.28
N VAL A 103 24.41 -11.11 -35.39
CA VAL A 103 25.12 -11.12 -36.67
C VAL A 103 25.10 -9.69 -37.21
N GLY A 104 26.29 -9.14 -37.45
CA GLY A 104 26.48 -7.76 -37.85
C GLY A 104 25.79 -7.41 -39.16
N ARG A 105 25.10 -6.28 -39.17
CA ARG A 105 24.74 -5.56 -40.39
C ARG A 105 25.19 -4.11 -40.24
N VAL A 106 26.31 -3.80 -40.90
CA VAL A 106 26.85 -2.45 -41.07
C VAL A 106 26.03 -1.76 -42.16
N GLN A 107 25.53 -0.55 -41.91
CA GLN A 107 24.97 0.31 -42.96
C GLN A 107 25.55 1.74 -42.83
N PRO A 108 26.04 2.36 -43.92
CA PRO A 108 26.70 3.67 -43.86
C PRO A 108 25.76 4.86 -44.10
N GLN A 109 25.95 5.88 -43.25
CA GLN A 109 26.06 7.34 -43.50
C GLN A 109 25.24 8.04 -44.62
N PRO A 110 24.55 9.16 -44.32
CA PRO A 110 24.08 10.10 -45.36
C PRO A 110 24.82 11.45 -45.37
N GLN A 111 25.05 11.95 -46.60
CA GLN A 111 25.54 13.28 -47.00
C GLN A 111 24.37 14.28 -47.23
N PRO A 112 24.64 15.60 -47.41
CA PRO A 112 23.67 16.67 -47.16
C PRO A 112 22.75 17.08 -48.34
N GLN A 113 21.50 17.39 -47.94
CA GLN A 113 20.55 18.43 -48.37
C GLN A 113 20.48 18.95 -49.82
N GLN A 114 19.33 18.68 -50.46
CA GLN A 114 18.68 19.48 -51.51
C GLN A 114 17.14 19.41 -51.35
N PRO A 115 16.34 20.36 -51.87
CA PRO A 115 15.00 20.69 -51.35
C PRO A 115 13.93 19.64 -51.72
N LYS A 116 13.47 18.88 -50.72
CA LYS A 116 12.46 17.79 -50.85
C LYS A 116 11.04 18.18 -50.41
N GLN A 117 10.66 19.45 -50.47
CA GLN A 117 9.38 19.88 -49.89
C GLN A 117 8.13 19.44 -50.69
N GLN A 118 8.26 19.09 -51.97
CA GLN A 118 7.11 18.65 -52.78
C GLN A 118 6.92 17.12 -52.83
N GLN A 119 7.97 16.34 -52.55
CA GLN A 119 7.88 14.87 -52.57
C GLN A 119 7.31 14.30 -51.25
N GLN A 120 7.42 15.05 -50.14
CA GLN A 120 6.95 14.60 -48.84
C GLN A 120 5.42 14.57 -48.75
N GLN A 121 4.71 15.45 -49.47
CA GLN A 121 3.24 15.47 -49.44
C GLN A 121 2.63 14.28 -50.17
N GLN A 122 3.26 13.79 -51.25
CA GLN A 122 2.80 12.60 -51.96
C GLN A 122 3.10 11.31 -51.18
N GLN A 123 4.20 11.27 -50.43
CA GLN A 123 4.55 10.12 -49.58
C GLN A 123 3.61 9.99 -48.37
N GLN A 124 3.14 11.11 -47.81
CA GLN A 124 2.19 11.10 -46.70
C GLN A 124 0.81 10.57 -47.10
N GLN A 125 0.37 10.85 -48.34
CA GLN A 125 -0.91 10.35 -48.85
C GLN A 125 -0.87 8.83 -49.11
N GLN A 126 0.27 8.30 -49.55
CA GLN A 126 0.43 6.86 -49.76
C GLN A 126 0.50 6.08 -48.44
N GLN A 127 1.08 6.68 -47.39
CA GLN A 127 1.15 6.05 -46.06
C GLN A 127 -0.22 5.97 -45.38
N GLN A 128 -1.10 6.94 -45.62
CA GLN A 128 -2.47 6.93 -45.07
C GLN A 128 -3.34 5.84 -45.70
N GLN A 129 -3.14 5.54 -47.00
CA GLN A 129 -3.85 4.45 -47.67
C GLN A 129 -3.42 3.06 -47.18
N GLN A 130 -2.12 2.88 -46.87
CA GLN A 130 -1.61 1.62 -46.35
C GLN A 130 -2.10 1.30 -44.94
N GLN A 131 -2.30 2.35 -44.11
CA GLN A 131 -2.80 2.19 -42.75
C GLN A 131 -4.29 1.76 -42.71
N GLN A 132 -5.09 2.20 -43.69
CA GLN A 132 -6.50 1.76 -43.82
C GLN A 132 -6.62 0.28 -44.21
N GLN A 133 -5.71 -0.24 -45.04
CA GLN A 133 -5.72 -1.66 -45.40
C GLN A 133 -5.33 -2.57 -44.22
N GLN A 134 -4.41 -2.14 -43.36
CA GLN A 134 -4.04 -2.92 -42.17
C GLN A 134 -5.17 -3.03 -41.14
N GLN A 135 -6.00 -1.99 -40.98
CA GLN A 135 -7.15 -2.06 -40.08
C GLN A 135 -8.22 -3.06 -40.55
N GLN A 136 -8.43 -3.22 -41.85
CA GLN A 136 -9.38 -4.23 -42.36
C GLN A 136 -8.90 -5.66 -42.13
N GLN A 137 -7.59 -5.94 -42.20
CA GLN A 137 -7.07 -7.28 -41.91
C GLN A 137 -7.16 -7.66 -40.42
N GLN A 138 -6.98 -6.71 -39.50
CA GLN A 138 -7.13 -7.02 -38.07
C GLN A 138 -8.57 -7.35 -37.66
N GLN A 139 -9.59 -6.80 -38.32
CA GLN A 139 -10.98 -7.17 -38.03
C GLN A 139 -11.34 -8.58 -38.50
N GLN A 140 -10.70 -9.12 -39.54
CA GLN A 140 -10.98 -10.50 -39.96
C GLN A 140 -10.29 -11.56 -39.07
N GLN A 141 -9.17 -11.25 -38.42
CA GLN A 141 -8.50 -12.24 -37.56
C GLN A 141 -9.12 -12.41 -36.16
N GLN A 142 -10.02 -11.51 -35.71
CA GLN A 142 -10.67 -11.68 -34.42
C GLN A 142 -11.84 -12.67 -34.41
N GLN A 143 -12.17 -13.30 -35.55
CA GLN A 143 -13.31 -14.23 -35.63
C GLN A 143 -12.95 -15.72 -35.74
N GLU A 144 -11.66 -16.09 -35.71
CA GLU A 144 -11.24 -17.50 -35.71
C GLU A 144 -10.19 -17.77 -34.60
N ASN A 145 -10.65 -18.17 -33.40
CA ASN A 145 -10.14 -19.35 -32.67
C ASN A 145 -10.72 -19.47 -31.23
N PRO A 146 -11.18 -20.66 -30.81
CA PRO A 146 -11.45 -20.98 -29.40
C PRO A 146 -10.15 -21.38 -28.65
N PRO A 147 -10.00 -21.09 -27.34
CA PRO A 147 -8.76 -21.34 -26.61
C PRO A 147 -8.64 -22.81 -26.17
N LEU A 148 -7.57 -23.46 -26.64
CA LEU A 148 -7.08 -24.75 -26.14
C LEU A 148 -6.15 -24.49 -24.93
N HIS A 149 -6.38 -25.19 -23.82
CA HIS A 149 -5.63 -25.08 -22.57
C HIS A 149 -4.12 -25.34 -22.75
N THR A 150 -3.30 -24.32 -22.49
CA THR A 150 -1.85 -24.43 -22.29
C THR A 150 -1.51 -24.70 -20.82
N PRO A 151 -0.53 -25.58 -20.53
CA PRO A 151 -0.05 -25.86 -19.18
C PRO A 151 0.70 -24.66 -18.57
N ASP A 152 0.56 -24.48 -17.25
CA ASP A 152 1.05 -23.33 -16.49
C ASP A 152 2.56 -23.08 -16.67
N PRO A 153 2.98 -21.84 -16.99
CA PRO A 153 4.39 -21.48 -17.07
C PRO A 153 5.07 -21.47 -15.68
N PRO A 154 6.39 -21.70 -15.63
CA PRO A 154 7.15 -21.77 -14.38
C PRO A 154 7.02 -20.48 -13.58
N SER A 155 6.62 -20.66 -12.32
CA SER A 155 6.52 -19.70 -11.21
C SER A 155 7.24 -18.38 -11.46
N ALA A 156 6.50 -17.38 -11.97
CA ALA A 156 6.98 -16.01 -12.11
C ALA A 156 7.57 -15.54 -10.77
N ALA A 157 8.80 -15.00 -10.83
CA ALA A 157 9.50 -14.43 -9.68
C ALA A 157 8.53 -13.56 -8.86
N GLY A 158 8.29 -13.97 -7.62
CA GLY A 158 7.14 -13.53 -6.86
C GLY A 158 7.33 -12.16 -6.22
N LYS A 159 6.34 -11.29 -6.45
CA LYS A 159 6.12 -10.03 -5.71
C LYS A 159 6.40 -10.22 -4.23
N THR A 160 7.42 -9.53 -3.71
CA THR A 160 7.82 -9.66 -2.30
C THR A 160 7.12 -8.61 -1.44
N MET A 161 6.27 -9.08 -0.51
CA MET A 161 5.69 -8.28 0.57
C MET A 161 6.47 -8.53 1.85
N MET A 162 6.95 -7.48 2.49
CA MET A 162 7.63 -7.52 3.78
C MET A 162 6.72 -6.90 4.85
N ILE A 163 6.71 -7.51 6.02
CA ILE A 163 5.93 -7.06 7.18
C ILE A 163 6.94 -6.87 8.31
N LEU A 164 7.08 -5.64 8.78
CA LEU A 164 8.04 -5.26 9.82
C LEU A 164 7.28 -4.74 11.03
N ASP A 165 7.85 -4.90 12.22
CA ASP A 165 7.42 -4.10 13.37
C ASP A 165 7.65 -2.61 13.10
N TYR A 166 6.92 -1.75 13.80
CA TYR A 166 6.88 -0.32 13.51
C TYR A 166 8.26 0.36 13.65
N PRO A 167 9.07 0.12 14.71
CA PRO A 167 10.44 0.62 14.78
C PRO A 167 11.31 0.19 13.57
N SER A 168 11.26 -1.09 13.18
CA SER A 168 11.99 -1.60 12.02
C SER A 168 11.50 -0.98 10.71
N TYR A 169 10.19 -0.81 10.55
CA TYR A 169 9.57 -0.12 9.41
C TYR A 169 10.08 1.32 9.27
N ILE A 170 10.08 2.09 10.36
CA ILE A 170 10.58 3.47 10.37
C ILE A 170 12.07 3.52 10.04
N SER A 171 12.85 2.61 10.60
CA SER A 171 14.30 2.51 10.37
C SER A 171 14.60 2.17 8.91
N PHE A 172 13.92 1.17 8.35
CA PHE A 172 14.07 0.77 6.95
C PHE A 172 13.65 1.90 6.00
N HIS A 173 12.55 2.58 6.29
CA HIS A 173 12.11 3.75 5.53
C HIS A 173 13.15 4.88 5.57
N ALA A 174 13.70 5.19 6.74
CA ALA A 174 14.74 6.21 6.89
C ALA A 174 16.02 5.87 6.12
N ILE A 175 16.49 4.62 6.20
CA ILE A 175 17.64 4.13 5.42
C ILE A 175 17.36 4.23 3.93
N THR A 176 16.17 3.80 3.49
CA THR A 176 15.77 3.85 2.07
C THR A 176 15.83 5.29 1.54
N LEU A 177 15.30 6.25 2.27
CA LEU A 177 15.27 7.65 1.83
C LEU A 177 16.60 8.39 1.99
N ARG A 178 17.46 8.01 2.93
CA ARG A 178 18.73 8.72 3.18
C ARG A 178 19.92 8.07 2.50
N ALA A 179 20.06 6.75 2.61
CA ALA A 179 21.21 6.02 2.09
C ALA A 179 20.96 5.48 0.68
N CYS A 180 19.70 5.20 0.33
CA CYS A 180 19.33 4.67 -0.99
C CYS A 180 18.62 5.71 -1.89
N GLU A 181 18.72 7.01 -1.55
CA GLU A 181 18.18 8.10 -2.37
C GLU A 181 18.63 8.02 -3.84
N PRO A 182 19.91 7.73 -4.17
CA PRO A 182 20.32 7.63 -5.57
C PRO A 182 19.61 6.50 -6.35
N LEU A 183 19.09 5.50 -5.64
CA LEU A 183 18.40 4.34 -6.23
C LEU A 183 16.89 4.51 -6.28
N TRP A 184 16.31 5.36 -5.43
CA TRP A 184 14.87 5.50 -5.26
C TRP A 184 14.45 6.97 -5.22
N CYS A 185 13.59 7.34 -6.17
CA CYS A 185 12.96 8.64 -6.26
C CYS A 185 11.56 8.61 -5.62
N PRO A 186 11.27 9.42 -4.58
CA PRO A 186 9.92 9.59 -4.05
C PRO A 186 8.95 10.11 -5.11
N ARG A 187 7.79 9.47 -5.26
CA ARG A 187 6.78 9.83 -6.27
C ARG A 187 5.55 10.47 -5.68
N HIS A 188 4.97 9.87 -4.64
CA HIS A 188 3.87 10.48 -3.93
C HIS A 188 3.76 9.97 -2.50
N THR A 189 3.20 10.82 -1.64
CA THR A 189 2.75 10.46 -0.29
C THR A 189 1.26 10.68 -0.23
N ILE A 190 0.52 9.64 0.15
CA ILE A 190 -0.93 9.63 0.33
C ILE A 190 -1.23 9.43 1.81
N THR A 191 -2.14 10.22 2.35
CA THR A 191 -2.55 10.12 3.75
C THR A 191 -4.08 10.16 3.89
N VAL A 192 -4.53 9.53 4.97
CA VAL A 192 -5.87 9.68 5.54
C VAL A 192 -5.64 10.08 7.00
N PRO A 193 -5.62 11.38 7.34
CA PRO A 193 -5.20 11.81 8.68
C PRO A 193 -6.27 11.63 9.77
N ASN A 194 -7.56 11.72 9.43
CA ASN A 194 -8.67 11.79 10.40
C ASN A 194 -9.90 10.99 9.94
N GLY A 195 -9.70 9.74 9.54
CA GLY A 195 -10.80 8.86 9.13
C GLY A 195 -11.75 8.54 10.29
N ASN A 196 -13.01 8.23 9.97
CA ASN A 196 -14.03 7.77 10.92
C ASN A 196 -14.11 6.23 10.89
N HIS A 197 -14.28 5.62 12.05
CA HIS A 197 -14.50 4.18 12.21
C HIS A 197 -15.90 3.93 12.77
N PHE A 198 -16.66 3.09 12.08
CA PHE A 198 -18.03 2.72 12.41
C PHE A 198 -18.16 1.20 12.58
N GLU A 199 -19.11 0.78 13.39
CA GLU A 199 -19.50 -0.63 13.54
C GLU A 199 -20.99 -0.85 13.26
N ILE A 200 -21.29 -1.95 12.57
CA ILE A 200 -22.64 -2.40 12.21
C ILE A 200 -22.66 -3.94 12.32
N GLY A 201 -23.12 -4.48 13.44
CA GLY A 201 -23.09 -5.93 13.67
C GLY A 201 -21.68 -6.50 13.46
N ASP A 202 -21.55 -7.43 12.51
CA ASP A 202 -20.27 -8.11 12.18
C ASP A 202 -19.35 -7.31 11.24
N PHE A 203 -19.72 -6.07 10.90
CA PHE A 203 -18.95 -5.21 10.02
C PHE A 203 -18.24 -4.09 10.79
N ARG A 204 -16.96 -3.89 10.46
CA ARG A 204 -16.26 -2.62 10.72
C ARG A 204 -16.16 -1.84 9.42
N ILE A 205 -16.46 -0.56 9.47
CA ILE A 205 -16.41 0.33 8.31
C ILE A 205 -15.51 1.52 8.65
N ARG A 206 -14.50 1.77 7.82
CA ARG A 206 -13.57 2.88 7.99
C ARG A 206 -13.68 3.80 6.79
N ILE A 207 -14.08 5.05 7.01
CA ILE A 207 -14.30 6.05 5.95
C ILE A 207 -13.35 7.22 6.17
N GLY A 208 -12.64 7.67 5.13
CA GLY A 208 -11.75 8.81 5.26
C GLY A 208 -11.44 9.55 3.95
N ASP A 209 -11.10 10.82 4.08
CA ASP A 209 -10.58 11.63 2.98
C ASP A 209 -9.16 11.19 2.61
N VAL A 210 -8.94 10.88 1.34
CA VAL A 210 -7.62 10.58 0.79
C VAL A 210 -6.99 11.85 0.25
N ARG A 211 -5.82 12.19 0.77
CA ARG A 211 -5.05 13.37 0.37
C ARG A 211 -3.68 12.96 -0.08
N GLN A 212 -3.23 13.49 -1.20
CA GLN A 212 -1.81 13.49 -1.52
C GLN A 212 -1.17 14.69 -0.83
N THR A 213 -0.05 14.48 -0.15
CA THR A 213 0.70 15.54 0.55
C THR A 213 2.03 15.87 -0.11
N ALA A 214 2.56 14.97 -0.94
CA ALA A 214 3.79 15.18 -1.72
C ALA A 214 3.67 14.55 -3.12
N PRO A 215 4.32 15.11 -4.16
CA PRO A 215 5.03 16.39 -4.17
C PRO A 215 4.13 17.63 -4.09
N GLN A 216 2.84 17.49 -4.44
CA GLN A 216 1.87 18.57 -4.36
C GLN A 216 0.66 18.14 -3.53
N THR A 217 0.23 19.01 -2.62
CA THR A 217 -0.96 18.76 -1.82
C THR A 217 -2.21 18.80 -2.68
N ARG A 218 -2.93 17.68 -2.77
CA ARG A 218 -4.17 17.57 -3.55
C ARG A 218 -5.12 16.58 -2.92
N MET A 219 -6.40 16.93 -2.86
CA MET A 219 -7.45 15.97 -2.49
C MET A 219 -7.60 14.94 -3.61
N ARG A 220 -7.52 13.66 -3.25
CA ARG A 220 -7.60 12.54 -4.20
C ARG A 220 -8.98 11.90 -4.21
N GLY A 221 -9.70 11.90 -3.09
CA GLY A 221 -11.06 11.39 -3.02
C GLY A 221 -11.42 10.90 -1.62
N THR A 222 -12.30 9.91 -1.56
CA THR A 222 -12.73 9.23 -0.33
C THR A 222 -12.40 7.74 -0.43
N ILE A 223 -11.92 7.16 0.65
CA ILE A 223 -11.74 5.71 0.78
C ILE A 223 -12.70 5.14 1.81
N VAL A 224 -13.23 3.96 1.50
CA VAL A 224 -14.08 3.17 2.39
C VAL A 224 -13.50 1.77 2.48
N GLU A 225 -13.12 1.37 3.68
CA GLU A 225 -12.76 0.00 4.01
C GLU A 225 -13.92 -0.66 4.75
N ILE A 226 -14.33 -1.84 4.28
CA ILE A 226 -15.35 -2.66 4.90
C ILE A 226 -14.69 -3.98 5.30
N GLU A 227 -14.69 -4.29 6.58
CA GLU A 227 -14.13 -5.50 7.17
C GLU A 227 -15.29 -6.32 7.74
N TYR A 228 -15.53 -7.52 7.18
CA TYR A 228 -16.49 -8.49 7.68
C TYR A 228 -15.77 -9.48 8.60
N ARG A 229 -16.18 -9.54 9.87
CA ARG A 229 -15.54 -10.40 10.89
C ARG A 229 -16.07 -11.84 10.93
N GLY A 230 -17.16 -12.12 10.22
CA GLY A 230 -17.86 -13.40 10.33
C GLY A 230 -18.78 -13.47 11.56
N PRO A 231 -19.66 -14.49 11.61
CA PRO A 231 -20.68 -14.62 12.67
C PRO A 231 -20.09 -14.88 14.06
N ALA A 232 -18.84 -15.38 14.14
CA ALA A 232 -18.15 -15.62 15.40
C ALA A 232 -17.53 -14.35 16.02
N GLY A 233 -17.44 -13.25 15.25
CA GLY A 233 -16.77 -12.01 15.66
C GLY A 233 -17.53 -11.16 16.70
N ALA A 234 -18.79 -11.49 16.98
CA ALA A 234 -19.62 -10.75 17.95
C ALA A 234 -19.05 -10.76 19.38
N GLY A 235 -18.28 -11.78 19.75
CA GLY A 235 -17.63 -11.88 21.08
C GLY A 235 -16.54 -10.83 21.32
N ASP A 236 -15.81 -10.43 20.27
CA ASP A 236 -14.67 -9.50 20.37
C ASP A 236 -15.08 -8.02 20.43
N VAL A 237 -16.30 -7.69 20.01
CA VAL A 237 -16.82 -6.31 20.05
C VAL A 237 -16.88 -5.81 21.49
N ALA A 238 -17.36 -6.67 22.41
CA ALA A 238 -17.41 -6.37 23.84
C ALA A 238 -16.01 -6.14 24.44
N ALA A 239 -15.02 -6.95 24.02
CA ALA A 239 -13.64 -6.83 24.50
C ALA A 239 -12.93 -5.57 23.98
N SER A 240 -13.09 -5.21 22.70
CA SER A 240 -12.45 -4.02 22.13
C SER A 240 -13.08 -2.71 22.60
N ALA A 241 -14.41 -2.68 22.79
CA ALA A 241 -15.11 -1.55 23.38
C ALA A 241 -14.68 -1.34 24.85
N ALA A 242 -14.50 -2.43 25.61
CA ALA A 242 -13.96 -2.36 26.97
C ALA A 242 -12.52 -1.84 27.01
N ALA A 243 -11.65 -2.26 26.09
CA ALA A 243 -10.27 -1.76 26.02
C ALA A 243 -10.19 -0.28 25.63
N ALA A 244 -11.01 0.18 24.68
CA ALA A 244 -11.09 1.59 24.30
C ALA A 244 -11.66 2.46 25.43
N ALA A 245 -12.67 1.97 26.16
CA ALA A 245 -13.20 2.64 27.34
C ALA A 245 -12.17 2.73 28.48
N ALA A 246 -11.38 1.67 28.70
CA ALA A 246 -10.30 1.68 29.68
C ALA A 246 -9.17 2.67 29.32
N ALA A 247 -8.82 2.77 28.03
CA ALA A 247 -7.83 3.75 27.55
C ALA A 247 -8.33 5.20 27.68
N ALA A 248 -9.63 5.45 27.49
CA ALA A 248 -10.24 6.76 27.71
C ALA A 248 -10.36 7.12 29.20
N ALA A 249 -10.61 6.13 30.07
CA ALA A 249 -10.70 6.33 31.52
C ALA A 249 -9.33 6.57 32.19
N GLY A 250 -8.22 6.14 31.57
CA GLY A 250 -6.87 6.37 32.06
C GLY A 250 -6.30 7.77 31.81
N ALA A 251 -7.05 8.69 31.20
CA ALA A 251 -6.56 10.01 30.78
C ALA A 251 -6.83 11.17 31.77
N ASP A 252 -7.56 10.95 32.88
CA ASP A 252 -7.90 12.03 33.83
C ASP A 252 -7.63 11.62 35.28
N THR A 253 -6.51 12.09 35.87
CA THR A 253 -6.44 12.78 37.19
C THR A 253 -4.98 12.93 37.64
N HIS A 254 -4.37 14.06 37.29
CA HIS A 254 -3.34 14.66 38.14
C HIS A 254 -3.79 16.07 38.49
N PRO A 255 -4.09 16.38 39.77
CA PRO A 255 -4.47 17.73 40.18
C PRO A 255 -3.26 18.65 40.05
N MET A 256 -3.39 19.69 39.22
CA MET A 256 -2.39 20.75 39.13
C MET A 256 -2.33 21.53 40.45
N THR A 257 -1.22 21.39 41.15
CA THR A 257 -0.76 22.35 42.14
C THR A 257 -0.15 23.55 41.44
N ASP A 258 -0.69 24.71 41.79
CA ASP A 258 -0.18 26.05 41.50
C ASP A 258 1.29 26.22 41.95
N GLY A 259 2.09 26.91 41.13
CA GLY A 259 3.52 27.06 41.33
C GLY A 259 4.16 27.73 40.12
N GLY A 260 4.15 29.07 40.12
CA GLY A 260 4.80 29.87 39.09
C GLY A 260 6.31 29.73 39.13
N GLU A 261 6.93 29.67 37.95
CA GLU A 261 8.37 29.90 37.81
C GLU A 261 8.72 30.45 36.42
N THR A 262 9.65 31.38 36.48
CA THR A 262 10.17 32.27 35.45
C THR A 262 10.96 31.56 34.37
N TRP A 263 10.75 31.95 33.11
CA TRP A 263 11.61 31.58 31.97
C TRP A 263 12.98 32.27 32.06
N PRO A 264 14.13 31.57 31.96
CA PRO A 264 15.40 32.22 31.67
C PRO A 264 15.62 32.34 30.15
N PRO A 265 16.32 33.39 29.68
CA PRO A 265 16.57 33.60 28.27
C PRO A 265 17.80 32.81 27.77
N SER A 266 17.78 32.62 26.46
CA SER A 266 18.84 32.09 25.59
C SER A 266 20.24 32.60 25.93
N ILE A 267 21.22 31.70 26.00
CA ILE A 267 22.66 32.03 26.01
C ILE A 267 23.31 31.44 24.75
N THR A 268 23.91 32.35 23.98
CA THR A 268 24.89 32.16 22.92
C THR A 268 26.30 31.96 23.47
N ASP A 269 27.13 31.26 22.68
CA ASP A 269 28.59 31.32 22.57
C ASP A 269 29.50 30.94 23.76
N GLY A 270 30.15 29.77 23.58
CA GLY A 270 31.60 29.59 23.49
C GLY A 270 32.50 29.96 24.67
N ASN A 271 33.17 28.98 25.27
CA ASN A 271 34.59 29.09 25.64
C ASN A 271 35.23 27.73 25.98
N ILE A 272 36.52 27.64 25.72
CA ILE A 272 37.43 26.48 25.79
C ILE A 272 37.85 26.25 27.26
N GLY A 273 38.00 24.99 27.67
CA GLY A 273 38.62 24.64 28.96
C GLY A 273 38.97 23.15 29.06
N LEU A 274 40.23 22.83 28.82
CA LEU A 274 40.86 21.54 29.13
C LEU A 274 40.91 21.31 30.64
N GLY A 275 40.52 20.13 31.10
CA GLY A 275 40.72 19.69 32.48
C GLY A 275 40.31 18.24 32.66
N GLY A 276 41.30 17.35 32.76
CA GLY A 276 41.09 15.94 33.09
C GLY A 276 40.82 15.72 34.58
N GLY A 277 40.03 14.70 34.86
CA GLY A 277 39.78 14.18 36.21
C GLY A 277 39.07 12.82 36.09
N PRO A 278 39.52 11.77 36.80
CA PRO A 278 39.04 10.41 36.59
C PRO A 278 37.85 10.07 37.50
N GLY A 279 36.94 9.27 36.95
CA GLY A 279 36.18 8.25 37.66
C GLY A 279 35.28 8.72 38.79
N ASP A 280 34.03 8.99 38.47
CA ASP A 280 32.91 8.75 39.39
C ASP A 280 31.77 8.11 38.59
N GLU A 281 31.33 6.98 39.10
CA GLU A 281 30.44 6.00 38.52
C GLU A 281 29.03 6.28 39.06
N ASP A 282 28.35 7.25 38.46
CA ASP A 282 26.96 7.55 38.77
C ASP A 282 26.03 6.55 38.06
N GLY A 283 25.50 5.63 38.88
CA GLY A 283 24.49 4.66 38.51
C GLY A 283 23.23 5.32 37.97
N ILE A 284 23.02 5.21 36.66
CA ILE A 284 21.74 5.49 36.03
C ILE A 284 20.76 4.40 36.45
N LEU A 285 19.89 4.76 37.40
CA LEU A 285 18.75 4.00 37.87
C LEU A 285 17.70 3.94 36.75
N TYR A 286 17.77 2.90 35.90
CA TYR A 286 16.68 2.60 34.97
C TYR A 286 15.47 2.10 35.76
N PRO A 287 14.25 2.60 35.50
CA PRO A 287 13.05 2.04 36.09
C PRO A 287 12.91 0.58 35.64
N GLN A 288 12.94 -0.30 36.62
CA GLN A 288 12.78 -1.74 36.49
C GLN A 288 11.37 -2.02 35.96
N LEU A 289 11.27 -2.31 34.67
CA LEU A 289 10.06 -2.88 34.07
C LEU A 289 9.79 -4.21 34.79
N GLU A 290 8.78 -4.22 35.64
CA GLU A 290 8.26 -5.44 36.26
C GLU A 290 7.79 -6.38 35.15
N THR A 291 8.57 -7.43 34.96
CA THR A 291 8.25 -8.55 34.08
C THR A 291 7.06 -9.31 34.68
N LEU A 292 5.84 -8.89 34.31
CA LEU A 292 4.62 -9.62 34.64
C LEU A 292 4.67 -10.98 33.93
N SER A 293 4.96 -12.02 34.72
CA SER A 293 4.86 -13.43 34.31
C SER A 293 3.42 -13.73 33.86
N PRO A 294 3.20 -14.21 32.62
CA PRO A 294 1.88 -14.62 32.19
C PRO A 294 1.48 -15.93 32.86
N SER A 295 0.48 -15.88 33.73
CA SER A 295 -0.19 -17.06 34.26
C SER A 295 -0.95 -17.78 33.14
N PRO A 296 -0.77 -19.11 32.96
CA PRO A 296 -1.44 -19.87 31.91
C PRO A 296 -2.88 -20.18 32.34
N SER A 297 -3.79 -19.22 32.20
CA SER A 297 -5.21 -19.51 32.21
C SER A 297 -5.59 -20.12 30.85
N SER A 298 -5.82 -21.43 30.88
CA SER A 298 -6.27 -22.28 29.78
C SER A 298 -7.68 -21.88 29.34
N SER A 299 -7.80 -20.72 28.68
CA SER A 299 -8.87 -20.46 27.75
C SER A 299 -8.38 -20.99 26.42
N SER A 300 -9.01 -22.06 25.95
CA SER A 300 -8.91 -22.53 24.57
C SER A 300 -9.52 -21.45 23.68
N ALA A 301 -8.83 -20.31 23.55
CA ALA A 301 -9.16 -19.25 22.64
C ALA A 301 -9.13 -19.89 21.26
N LEU A 302 -10.33 -20.04 20.68
CA LEU A 302 -10.55 -20.52 19.33
C LEU A 302 -9.46 -19.91 18.46
N VAL A 303 -8.54 -20.76 17.99
CA VAL A 303 -7.55 -20.40 17.00
C VAL A 303 -8.33 -19.69 15.90
N GLU A 304 -8.07 -18.40 15.68
CA GLU A 304 -8.74 -17.62 14.64
C GLU A 304 -8.48 -18.31 13.31
N ASP A 305 -9.43 -19.15 12.90
CA ASP A 305 -9.29 -19.93 11.69
C ASP A 305 -9.13 -18.96 10.52
N ILE A 306 -8.08 -19.19 9.74
CA ILE A 306 -7.91 -18.50 8.47
C ILE A 306 -9.13 -18.86 7.63
N PRO A 307 -9.84 -17.88 7.05
CA PRO A 307 -11.05 -18.13 6.27
C PRO A 307 -10.78 -19.17 5.20
N THR A 308 -11.74 -20.05 4.97
CA THR A 308 -11.72 -20.91 3.79
C THR A 308 -11.99 -20.08 2.53
N ASP A 309 -11.77 -20.66 1.35
CA ASP A 309 -12.11 -19.96 0.11
C ASP A 309 -13.65 -19.71 0.03
N GLU A 310 -14.48 -20.59 0.61
CA GLU A 310 -15.92 -20.37 0.74
C GLU A 310 -16.25 -19.19 1.66
N ASP A 311 -15.59 -19.06 2.81
CA ASP A 311 -15.78 -17.92 3.72
C ASP A 311 -15.43 -16.59 3.03
N TRP A 312 -14.41 -16.58 2.17
CA TRP A 312 -14.04 -15.42 1.36
C TRP A 312 -15.13 -15.05 0.36
N GLU A 313 -15.70 -16.04 -0.33
CA GLU A 313 -16.80 -15.83 -1.28
C GLU A 313 -18.03 -15.27 -0.59
N VAL A 314 -18.41 -15.85 0.56
CA VAL A 314 -19.53 -15.36 1.37
C VAL A 314 -19.26 -13.95 1.87
N GLY A 315 -18.08 -13.69 2.43
CA GLY A 315 -17.69 -12.37 2.92
C GLY A 315 -17.70 -11.30 1.83
N GLU A 316 -17.23 -11.62 0.62
CA GLU A 316 -17.28 -10.73 -0.54
C GLU A 316 -18.72 -10.37 -0.93
N VAL A 317 -19.60 -11.36 -1.03
CA VAL A 317 -21.02 -11.14 -1.37
C VAL A 317 -21.67 -10.23 -0.34
N LEU A 318 -21.44 -10.50 0.95
CA LEU A 318 -21.97 -9.70 2.06
C LEU A 318 -21.43 -8.26 2.05
N ILE A 319 -20.15 -8.06 1.76
CA ILE A 319 -19.54 -6.73 1.64
C ILE A 319 -20.15 -5.95 0.47
N ARG A 320 -20.38 -6.59 -0.68
CA ARG A 320 -21.03 -5.96 -1.83
C ARG A 320 -22.49 -5.62 -1.54
N GLU A 321 -23.23 -6.51 -0.89
CA GLU A 321 -24.61 -6.24 -0.49
C GLU A 321 -24.67 -5.05 0.47
N LEU A 322 -23.82 -5.04 1.51
CA LEU A 322 -23.72 -3.94 2.46
C LEU A 322 -23.42 -2.62 1.74
N TRP A 323 -22.38 -2.61 0.89
CA TRP A 323 -21.99 -1.43 0.11
C TRP A 323 -23.13 -0.92 -0.77
N SER A 324 -23.87 -1.82 -1.44
CA SER A 324 -24.94 -1.44 -2.37
C SER A 324 -26.01 -0.51 -1.78
N ARG A 325 -26.24 -0.57 -0.46
CA ARG A 325 -27.28 0.24 0.21
C ARG A 325 -26.86 1.68 0.50
N PHE A 326 -25.56 1.98 0.50
CA PHE A 326 -25.02 3.34 0.71
C PHE A 326 -23.96 3.72 -0.32
N ALA A 327 -23.87 2.97 -1.41
CA ALA A 327 -22.92 3.16 -2.50
C ALA A 327 -23.03 4.57 -3.09
N VAL A 328 -21.90 5.04 -3.62
CA VAL A 328 -21.81 6.28 -4.40
C VAL A 328 -21.33 5.91 -5.79
N GLU A 329 -21.91 6.54 -6.81
CA GLU A 329 -21.54 6.29 -8.20
C GLU A 329 -20.07 6.65 -8.48
N GLY A 330 -19.44 5.87 -9.37
CA GLY A 330 -18.03 6.06 -9.73
C GLY A 330 -17.02 5.51 -8.71
N ALA A 331 -17.47 4.82 -7.66
CA ALA A 331 -16.57 4.12 -6.74
C ALA A 331 -15.84 2.96 -7.44
N ARG A 332 -14.51 2.94 -7.32
CA ARG A 332 -13.67 1.81 -7.72
C ARG A 332 -13.60 0.79 -6.60
N GLU A 333 -14.01 -0.43 -6.89
CA GLU A 333 -13.97 -1.57 -5.97
C GLU A 333 -12.63 -2.32 -6.08
N VAL A 334 -12.07 -2.70 -4.93
CA VAL A 334 -10.89 -3.55 -4.79
C VAL A 334 -11.13 -4.53 -3.63
N ILE A 335 -11.80 -5.65 -3.93
CA ILE A 335 -12.00 -6.76 -2.98
C ILE A 335 -11.00 -7.89 -3.31
N ARG A 336 -11.02 -8.40 -4.54
CA ARG A 336 -10.05 -9.41 -5.00
C ARG A 336 -8.85 -8.75 -5.67
N VAL A 337 -7.70 -8.80 -5.01
CA VAL A 337 -6.42 -8.44 -5.62
C VAL A 337 -5.67 -9.71 -6.02
N PRO A 338 -4.92 -9.72 -7.13
CA PRO A 338 -4.03 -10.82 -7.41
C PRO A 338 -3.18 -11.17 -6.18
N HIS A 339 -3.06 -12.47 -5.90
CA HIS A 339 -2.30 -12.98 -4.75
C HIS A 339 -2.98 -12.84 -3.37
N LEU A 340 -4.24 -12.39 -3.30
CA LEU A 340 -4.98 -12.39 -2.03
C LEU A 340 -5.10 -13.82 -1.46
N GLY A 341 -4.84 -13.97 -0.16
CA GLY A 341 -4.91 -15.25 0.56
C GLY A 341 -3.81 -16.25 0.20
N LYS A 342 -2.83 -15.89 -0.65
CA LYS A 342 -1.74 -16.81 -1.00
C LYS A 342 -0.90 -17.19 0.20
N GLU A 343 -0.52 -16.22 1.04
CA GLU A 343 0.27 -16.47 2.24
C GLU A 343 -0.52 -17.28 3.26
N ALA A 344 -1.83 -17.06 3.34
CA ALA A 344 -2.73 -17.79 4.22
C ALA A 344 -2.82 -19.28 3.81
N ARG A 345 -3.00 -19.55 2.51
CA ARG A 345 -2.97 -20.90 1.95
C ARG A 345 -1.61 -21.57 2.10
N GLU A 346 -0.53 -20.83 1.91
CA GLU A 346 0.83 -21.37 2.09
C GLU A 346 1.14 -21.68 3.56
N ALA A 347 0.76 -20.81 4.49
CA ALA A 347 0.89 -21.06 5.92
C ALA A 347 0.09 -22.28 6.37
N ARG A 348 -1.12 -22.47 5.82
CA ARG A 348 -1.93 -23.68 6.03
C ARG A 348 -1.22 -24.93 5.51
N ARG A 349 -0.67 -24.88 4.29
CA ARG A 349 0.11 -25.98 3.72
C ARG A 349 1.32 -26.35 4.57
N LEU A 350 1.95 -25.37 5.21
CA LEU A 350 3.10 -25.57 6.10
C LEU A 350 2.74 -25.91 7.55
N GLY A 351 1.45 -25.98 7.90
CA GLY A 351 1.02 -26.23 9.28
C GLY A 351 1.37 -25.11 10.27
N LYS A 352 1.64 -23.89 9.79
CA LYS A 352 2.08 -22.75 10.61
C LYS A 352 0.93 -21.89 11.16
N LEU A 353 -0.32 -22.33 11.00
CA LEU A 353 -1.53 -21.56 11.33
C LEU A 353 -1.76 -21.34 12.84
N GLY A 354 -1.04 -22.05 13.71
CA GLY A 354 -1.27 -22.01 15.16
C GLY A 354 -0.75 -20.74 15.84
N ASP A 355 0.09 -19.95 15.19
CA ASP A 355 0.65 -18.74 15.78
C ASP A 355 -0.21 -17.51 15.42
N ARG A 356 -0.88 -16.94 16.44
CA ARG A 356 -1.70 -15.73 16.33
C ARG A 356 -0.93 -14.56 15.71
N ALA A 357 0.37 -14.43 16.00
CA ALA A 357 1.19 -13.37 15.43
C ALA A 357 1.40 -13.56 13.92
N VAL A 358 1.51 -14.82 13.46
CA VAL A 358 1.60 -15.16 12.04
C VAL A 358 0.29 -14.85 11.32
N ASN A 359 -0.85 -15.23 11.90
CA ASN A 359 -2.16 -14.97 11.30
C ASN A 359 -2.45 -13.46 11.17
N ALA A 360 -2.14 -12.66 12.21
CA ALA A 360 -2.29 -11.21 12.17
C ALA A 360 -1.43 -10.56 11.07
N ARG A 361 -0.21 -11.06 10.87
CA ARG A 361 0.69 -10.63 9.78
C ARG A 361 0.11 -10.96 8.41
N ILE A 362 -0.37 -12.19 8.22
CA ILE A 362 -0.97 -12.64 6.95
C ILE A 362 -2.19 -11.79 6.59
N ALA A 363 -3.14 -11.59 7.53
CA ALA A 363 -4.30 -10.72 7.29
C ALA A 363 -3.89 -9.29 6.91
N GLY A 364 -2.87 -8.75 7.59
CA GLY A 364 -2.36 -7.42 7.30
C GLY A 364 -1.77 -7.30 5.89
N ALA A 365 -1.11 -8.35 5.40
CA ALA A 365 -0.49 -8.36 4.07
C ALA A 365 -1.53 -8.25 2.95
N ASP A 366 -2.64 -8.97 3.06
CA ASP A 366 -3.73 -8.95 2.09
C ASP A 366 -4.41 -7.58 2.02
N LEU A 367 -4.75 -7.02 3.17
CA LEU A 367 -5.27 -5.66 3.27
C LEU A 367 -4.28 -4.64 2.70
N ALA A 368 -2.98 -4.80 2.99
CA ALA A 368 -1.95 -3.93 2.45
C ALA A 368 -1.87 -3.98 0.92
N ARG A 369 -2.01 -5.17 0.30
CA ARG A 369 -2.09 -5.31 -1.15
C ARG A 369 -3.30 -4.60 -1.73
N GLN A 370 -4.47 -4.71 -1.08
CA GLN A 370 -5.67 -4.00 -1.50
C GLN A 370 -5.43 -2.49 -1.51
N TYR A 371 -4.90 -1.93 -0.42
CA TYR A 371 -4.58 -0.49 -0.36
C TYR A 371 -3.57 -0.05 -1.42
N MET A 372 -2.49 -0.82 -1.58
CA MET A 372 -1.46 -0.54 -2.57
C MET A 372 -1.99 -0.63 -4.00
N GLU A 373 -2.95 -1.51 -4.29
CA GLU A 373 -3.58 -1.61 -5.60
C GLU A 373 -4.54 -0.43 -5.86
N VAL A 374 -5.30 -0.01 -4.85
CA VAL A 374 -6.14 1.19 -4.91
C VAL A 374 -5.29 2.43 -5.21
N PHE A 375 -4.14 2.58 -4.54
CA PHE A 375 -3.28 3.77 -4.65
C PHE A 375 -2.33 3.78 -5.85
N ARG A 376 -2.39 2.77 -6.73
CA ARG A 376 -1.71 2.79 -8.05
C ARG A 376 -2.39 3.73 -9.04
N PHE A 377 -2.70 4.96 -8.63
CA PHE A 377 -3.27 5.97 -9.51
C PHE A 377 -2.30 6.29 -10.65
N ASN A 378 -2.81 6.26 -11.89
CA ASN A 378 -2.09 6.71 -13.10
C ASN A 378 -0.72 6.04 -13.33
N ARG A 379 -0.65 4.70 -13.21
CA ARG A 379 0.47 3.96 -13.79
C ARG A 379 0.43 3.97 -15.29
#